data_AF-A0A9X2UP37-F1
#
_entry.id   AF-A0A9X2UP37-F1
#
_cell.length_a   1.000
_cell.length_b   1.000
_cell.length_c   1.000
_cell.angle_alpha   90.00
_cell.angle_beta   90.00
_cell.angle_gamma   90.00
#
_symmetry.space_group_name_H-M   'P 1'
#
loop_
_entity.id
_entity.type
_entity.pdbx_description
1 polymer ?
#
loop_
_entity_poly.entity_id
_entity_poly.type
_entity_poly.pdbx_seq_one_letter_code
_entity_poly.pdbx_strand_id
1 'polypeptide(L)'
;MRHRQTLTYDDLQSEARSRLRESDVTQAKMADWLDVNRTTIAKAVTQPGPKYQQLQMQVLEKLTGYEIEREEKVRFRVRRTDRTVPDHD
;
A
#
# COMPACT_ATOMS: atom_id res chain seq x y z
N MET A 1 -7.54 20.39 -7.70
CA MET A 1 -6.43 20.31 -6.74
C MET A 1 -6.03 18.84 -6.62
N ARG A 2 -4.77 18.48 -6.89
CA ARG A 2 -4.29 17.10 -6.64
C ARG A 2 -3.92 17.00 -5.15
N HIS A 3 -4.77 16.36 -4.35
CA HIS A 3 -4.46 16.04 -2.95
C HIS A 3 -3.38 14.93 -2.93
N ARG A 4 -2.10 15.31 -2.90
CA ARG A 4 -1.01 14.35 -2.69
C ARG A 4 -0.82 14.18 -1.18
N GLN A 5 -1.41 13.13 -0.62
CA GLN A 5 -1.09 12.68 0.74
C GLN A 5 -0.16 11.47 0.65
N THR A 6 0.94 11.50 1.41
CA THR A 6 1.80 10.33 1.60
C THR A 6 1.23 9.52 2.76
N LEU A 7 0.73 8.31 2.48
CA LEU A 7 0.21 7.40 3.50
C LEU A 7 1.30 6.39 3.90
N THR A 8 1.48 6.16 5.20
CA THR A 8 2.26 5.01 5.68
C THR A 8 1.45 3.72 5.52
N TYR A 9 2.05 2.55 5.81
CA TYR A 9 1.32 1.27 5.77
C TYR A 9 0.18 1.22 6.79
N ASP A 10 0.37 1.81 7.97
CA ASP A 10 -0.65 1.88 9.01
C ASP A 10 -1.78 2.84 8.61
N ASP A 11 -1.44 3.98 8.00
CA ASP A 11 -2.43 4.93 7.49
C ASP A 11 -3.25 4.31 6.36
N LEU A 12 -2.60 3.62 5.43
CA LEU A 12 -3.25 2.97 4.30
C LEU A 12 -4.23 1.88 4.76
N GLN A 13 -3.82 1.05 5.73
CA GLN A 13 -4.70 0.03 6.32
C GLN A 13 -5.88 0.68 7.06
N SER A 14 -5.61 1.73 7.85
CA SER A 14 -6.62 2.44 8.64
C SER A 14 -7.65 3.10 7.74
N GLU A 15 -7.20 3.79 6.69
CA GLU A 15 -8.05 4.44 5.71
C GLU A 15 -8.92 3.40 4.98
N ALA A 16 -8.33 2.30 4.50
CA ALA A 16 -9.10 1.24 3.84
C ALA A 16 -10.19 0.64 4.74
N ARG A 17 -9.87 0.47 6.03
CA ARG A 17 -10.84 -0.02 7.04
C ARG A 17 -11.94 1.01 7.31
N SER A 18 -11.61 2.28 7.46
CA SER A 18 -12.57 3.35 7.72
C SER A 18 -13.52 3.53 6.55
N ARG A 19 -12.99 3.65 5.32
CA ARG A 19 -13.83 3.79 4.12
C ARG A 19 -14.74 2.59 3.90
N LEU A 20 -14.27 1.37 4.16
CA LEU A 20 -15.12 0.19 4.04
C LEU A 20 -16.25 0.20 5.08
N ARG A 21 -16.00 0.69 6.30
CA ARG A 21 -17.02 0.84 7.35
C ARG A 21 -18.03 1.95 7.08
N GLU A 22 -17.58 3.04 6.44
CA GLU A 22 -18.42 4.17 6.05
C GLU A 22 -19.24 3.87 4.78
N SER A 23 -18.82 2.88 3.99
CA SER A 23 -19.53 2.43 2.81
C SER A 23 -20.62 1.39 3.13
N ASP A 24 -21.63 1.30 2.27
CA ASP A 24 -22.61 0.20 2.28
C ASP A 24 -22.05 -1.12 1.69
N VAL A 25 -20.75 -1.18 1.42
CA VAL A 25 -20.11 -2.32 0.76
C VAL A 25 -19.61 -3.31 1.81
N THR A 26 -20.13 -4.54 1.75
CA THR A 26 -19.65 -5.61 2.62
C THR A 26 -18.29 -6.14 2.17
N GLN A 27 -17.55 -6.76 3.09
CA GLN A 27 -16.29 -7.44 2.74
C GLN A 27 -16.47 -8.53 1.67
N ALA A 28 -17.64 -9.18 1.61
CA ALA A 28 -17.95 -10.18 0.59
C ALA A 28 -18.08 -9.53 -0.79
N LYS A 29 -18.86 -8.45 -0.88
CA LYS A 29 -19.03 -7.70 -2.13
C LYS A 29 -17.72 -7.08 -2.61
N MET A 30 -16.89 -6.58 -1.69
CA MET A 30 -15.56 -6.09 -2.02
C MET A 30 -14.64 -7.20 -2.54
N ALA A 31 -14.73 -8.40 -1.96
CA ALA A 31 -14.01 -9.58 -2.44
C ALA A 31 -14.42 -9.93 -3.87
N ASP A 32 -15.72 -9.92 -4.17
CA ASP A 32 -16.23 -10.16 -5.52
C ASP A 32 -15.73 -9.11 -6.53
N TRP A 33 -15.70 -7.83 -6.15
CA TRP A 33 -15.21 -6.75 -7.01
C TRP A 33 -13.72 -6.82 -7.33
N LEU A 34 -12.95 -7.42 -6.43
CA LEU A 34 -11.50 -7.53 -6.54
C LEU A 34 -11.04 -8.94 -6.95
N ASP A 35 -11.98 -9.86 -7.17
CA ASP A 35 -11.72 -11.28 -7.49
C ASP A 35 -10.77 -11.95 -6.47
N VAL A 36 -11.03 -11.72 -5.18
CA VAL A 36 -10.25 -12.31 -4.09
C VAL A 36 -11.15 -12.97 -3.04
N ASN A 37 -10.56 -13.82 -2.20
CA ASN A 37 -11.30 -14.41 -1.09
C ASN A 37 -11.67 -13.35 -0.04
N ARG A 38 -12.89 -13.42 0.50
CA ARG A 38 -13.36 -12.59 1.64
C ARG A 38 -12.37 -12.56 2.81
N THR A 39 -11.74 -13.69 3.13
CA THR A 39 -10.75 -13.77 4.20
C THR A 39 -9.49 -12.94 3.91
N THR A 40 -9.12 -12.80 2.64
CA THR A 40 -8.02 -11.93 2.20
C THR A 40 -8.39 -10.46 2.40
N ILE A 41 -9.62 -10.05 2.07
CA ILE A 41 -10.13 -8.71 2.37
C ILE A 41 -10.11 -8.44 3.88
N ALA A 42 -10.61 -9.39 4.68
CA ALA A 42 -10.62 -9.25 6.14
C ALA A 42 -9.21 -9.05 6.71
N LYS A 43 -8.21 -9.79 6.21
CA LYS A 43 -6.80 -9.61 6.59
C LYS A 43 -6.26 -8.26 6.13
N ALA A 44 -6.56 -7.84 4.90
CA ALA A 44 -6.11 -6.56 4.37
C ALA A 44 -6.59 -5.36 5.20
N VAL A 45 -7.83 -5.39 5.67
CA VAL A 45 -8.40 -4.28 6.48
C VAL A 45 -8.11 -4.40 7.99
N THR A 46 -7.34 -5.41 8.43
CA THR A 46 -6.99 -5.61 9.85
C THR A 46 -5.50 -5.71 10.11
N GLN A 47 -4.69 -6.05 9.12
CA GLN A 47 -3.25 -6.22 9.25
C GLN A 47 -2.52 -5.10 8.51
N PRO A 48 -1.82 -4.21 9.22
CA PRO A 48 -0.95 -3.24 8.56
C PRO A 48 0.28 -3.93 7.97
N GLY A 49 0.94 -3.24 7.05
CA GLY A 49 2.24 -3.64 6.50
C GLY A 49 2.21 -4.01 5.02
N PRO A 50 3.39 -4.32 4.44
CA PRO A 50 3.60 -4.40 3.00
C PRO A 50 2.85 -5.56 2.34
N LYS A 51 2.55 -6.62 3.09
CA LYS A 51 1.95 -7.86 2.55
C LYS A 51 0.60 -7.62 1.87
N TYR A 52 -0.21 -6.71 2.40
CA TYR A 52 -1.54 -6.40 1.85
C TYR A 52 -1.63 -4.99 1.28
N GLN A 53 -0.50 -4.29 1.14
CA GLN A 53 -0.47 -2.90 0.66
C GLN A 53 -1.24 -2.76 -0.66
N GLN A 54 -0.94 -3.61 -1.64
CA GLN A 54 -1.58 -3.54 -2.95
C GLN A 54 -3.09 -3.74 -2.88
N LEU A 55 -3.55 -4.67 -2.01
CA LEU A 55 -4.96 -4.93 -1.84
C LEU A 55 -5.67 -3.79 -1.07
N GLN A 56 -5.00 -3.19 -0.08
CA GLN A 56 -5.49 -2.00 0.63
C GLN A 56 -5.64 -0.81 -0.31
N MET A 57 -4.68 -0.60 -1.22
CA MET A 57 -4.78 0.41 -2.29
C MET A 57 -6.01 0.14 -3.17
N GLN A 58 -6.14 -1.07 -3.71
CA GLN A 58 -7.29 -1.42 -4.58
C GLN A 58 -8.65 -1.24 -3.88
N VAL A 59 -8.76 -1.59 -2.60
CA VAL A 59 -9.98 -1.35 -1.82
C VAL A 59 -10.31 0.16 -1.78
N LEU A 60 -9.31 1.00 -1.52
CA LEU A 60 -9.51 2.45 -1.49
C LEU A 60 -9.83 3.01 -2.87
N GLU A 61 -9.18 2.55 -3.93
CA GLU A 61 -9.46 2.97 -5.31
C GLU A 61 -10.92 2.64 -5.69
N LYS A 62 -11.40 1.45 -5.33
CA LYS A 62 -12.81 1.06 -5.57
C LYS A 62 -13.81 1.89 -4.78
N LEU A 63 -13.49 2.24 -3.53
CA LEU A 63 -14.42 2.97 -2.65
C LEU A 63 -14.41 4.48 -2.87
N THR A 64 -13.28 5.04 -3.29
CA THR A 64 -13.09 6.50 -3.37
C THR A 64 -13.05 7.03 -4.80
N GLY A 65 -12.79 6.17 -5.78
CA GLY A 65 -12.58 6.58 -7.17
C GLY A 65 -11.26 7.31 -7.42
N TYR A 66 -10.38 7.42 -6.41
CA TYR A 66 -9.03 7.94 -6.58
C TYR A 66 -8.10 6.85 -7.11
N GLU A 67 -7.08 7.28 -7.87
CA GLU A 67 -5.94 6.44 -8.24
C GLU A 67 -4.87 6.58 -7.17
N ILE A 68 -4.39 5.48 -6.61
CA ILE A 68 -3.39 5.49 -5.54
C ILE A 68 -2.08 4.93 -6.10
N GLU A 69 -1.09 5.79 -6.24
CA GLU A 69 0.23 5.41 -6.73
C GLU A 69 1.21 5.16 -5.57
N ARG A 70 2.07 4.14 -5.72
CA ARG A 70 3.18 3.92 -4.78
C ARG A 70 4.29 4.93 -5.07
N GLU A 71 4.50 5.88 -4.17
CA GLU A 71 5.62 6.82 -4.26
C GLU A 71 6.92 6.14 -3.78
N GLU A 72 7.49 5.25 -4.60
CA GLU A 72 8.77 4.58 -4.33
C GLU A 72 9.95 5.56 -4.53
N LYS A 73 10.17 6.49 -3.60
CA LYS A 73 11.39 7.30 -3.57
C LYS A 73 12.53 6.53 -2.93
N VAL A 74 13.14 5.61 -3.68
CA VAL A 74 14.42 5.03 -3.27
C VAL A 74 15.55 5.99 -3.65
N ARG A 75 16.17 6.64 -2.66
CA ARG A 75 17.34 7.52 -2.89
C ARG A 75 18.58 6.93 -2.24
N PHE A 76 19.51 6.47 -3.06
CA PHE A 76 20.81 5.98 -2.62
C PHE A 76 21.85 7.10 -2.74
N ARG A 77 22.67 7.27 -1.70
CA ARG A 77 23.85 8.14 -1.74
C ARG A 77 25.09 7.27 -1.67
N VAL A 78 25.83 7.22 -2.77
CA VAL A 78 27.15 6.59 -2.85
C VAL A 78 28.18 7.61 -2.39
N ARG A 79 29.10 7.20 -1.51
CA ARG A 79 30.32 7.96 -1.18
C ARG A 79 31.51 7.15 -1.67
N ARG A 80 32.48 7.80 -2.31
CA ARG A 80 33.82 7.23 -2.50
C ARG A 80 34.43 7.02 -1.12
N THR A 81 34.71 5.76 -0.76
CA THR A 81 35.67 5.45 0.30
C THR A 81 37.03 5.38 -0.37
N ASP A 82 38.01 6.12 0.13
CA ASP A 82 39.42 6.04 -0.26
C ASP A 82 40.07 4.74 0.26
N ARG A 83 39.32 3.63 0.16
CA ARG A 83 39.80 2.31 0.54
C ARG A 83 40.48 1.76 -0.70
N THR A 84 41.80 1.85 -0.73
CA THR A 84 42.70 1.21 -1.68
C THR A 84 42.16 -0.19 -1.98
N VAL A 85 41.72 -0.40 -3.22
CA VAL A 85 41.36 -1.74 -3.69
C VAL A 85 42.70 -2.50 -3.70
N PRO A 86 42.85 -3.62 -2.97
CA PRO A 86 44.08 -4.38 -3.06
C PRO A 86 44.19 -4.89 -4.50
N ASP A 87 45.29 -4.54 -5.17
CA ASP A 87 45.72 -5.19 -6.41
C ASP A 87 45.75 -6.69 -6.13
N HIS A 88 44.94 -7.44 -6.87
CA HIS A 88 45.14 -8.87 -7.02
C HIS A 88 46.07 -9.03 -8.22
N ASP A 89 47.32 -9.39 -7.91
CA ASP A 89 48.36 -9.90 -8.83
C ASP A 89 47.79 -10.90 -9.86
#